data_AF-A0A533UAF0-F1
#
_entry.id   AF-A0A533UAF0-F1
#
_cell.length_a   1.000
_cell.length_b   1.000
_cell.length_c   1.000
_cell.angle_alpha   90.00
_cell.angle_beta   90.00
_cell.angle_gamma   90.00
#
_symmetry.space_group_name_H-M   'P 1'
#
loop_
_entity.id
_entity.type
_entity.pdbx_description
1 polymer ?
#
loop_
_entity_poly.entity_id
_entity_poly.type
_entity_poly.pdbx_seq_one_letter_code
_entity_poly.pdbx_strand_id
1 'polypeptide(L)'
;MDYSNYFEILYDYKRKEIGTEEKSILFKIINNADLSSQIGSYLKLRDKTQPGDNSSISKLIGSKLLVEKKGLILRGMRKYQLSSSGLFHVLSETISYPPYLLKKYSNDPILLTLLYQYFEVDTIESSTARFYSIITQYLKQCCRITQNWLEDTQNSNEEHKNKLMNDLLFELELNPKLLAFRILIMYSDSNILSLTSKSKTGDTDVAYYEIESQMKEILSKDKKFINLLQKINTEFKEGYKEFTSSN
;
A
#
# COMPACT_ATOMS: atom_id res chain seq x y z
N MET A 1 10.43 8.09 -13.47
CA MET A 1 10.09 8.24 -12.03
C MET A 1 11.33 7.88 -11.23
N ASP A 2 11.48 8.35 -10.00
CA ASP A 2 12.62 7.99 -9.16
C ASP A 2 12.24 6.85 -8.20
N TYR A 3 12.84 5.68 -8.42
CA TYR A 3 12.65 4.48 -7.59
C TYR A 3 13.87 4.20 -6.69
N SER A 4 14.89 5.07 -6.66
CA SER A 4 16.15 4.81 -5.98
C SER A 4 15.96 4.55 -4.48
N ASN A 5 15.21 5.40 -3.77
CA ASN A 5 14.93 5.20 -2.35
C ASN A 5 14.10 3.93 -2.08
N TYR A 6 13.18 3.59 -2.98
CA TYR A 6 12.36 2.38 -2.89
C TYR A 6 13.23 1.12 -3.00
N PHE A 7 14.15 1.09 -3.98
CA PHE A 7 15.06 -0.03 -4.15
C PHE A 7 16.14 -0.09 -3.09
N GLU A 8 16.68 1.03 -2.61
CA GLU A 8 17.65 1.04 -1.51
C GLU A 8 17.08 0.36 -0.25
N ILE A 9 15.79 0.61 0.06
CA ILE A 9 15.10 -0.01 1.20
C ILE A 9 14.86 -1.50 0.99
N LEU A 10 14.58 -1.91 -0.25
CA LEU A 10 14.11 -3.27 -0.56
C LEU A 10 15.21 -4.20 -1.08
N TYR A 11 16.38 -3.70 -1.46
CA TYR A 11 17.46 -4.50 -2.02
C TYR A 11 17.87 -5.66 -1.09
N ASP A 12 17.92 -5.39 0.22
CA ASP A 12 18.24 -6.38 1.24
C ASP A 12 16.99 -7.04 1.87
N TYR A 13 15.80 -6.72 1.36
CA TYR A 13 14.57 -7.33 1.86
C TYR A 13 14.56 -8.81 1.53
N LYS A 14 14.42 -9.64 2.57
CA LYS A 14 14.19 -11.08 2.44
C LYS A 14 12.83 -11.39 3.00
N ARG A 15 11.97 -12.01 2.21
CA ARG A 15 10.67 -12.51 2.67
C ARG A 15 10.90 -13.38 3.91
N LYS A 16 10.19 -13.07 4.99
CA LYS A 16 10.29 -13.79 6.26
C LYS A 16 9.00 -14.51 6.52
N GLU A 17 9.10 -15.80 6.82
CA GLU A 17 8.03 -16.51 7.50
C GLU A 17 7.93 -15.98 8.93
N ILE A 18 6.79 -15.37 9.23
CA ILE A 18 6.46 -14.89 10.57
C ILE A 18 5.48 -15.86 11.23
N GLY A 19 5.73 -16.17 12.50
CA GLY A 19 4.86 -17.05 13.29
C GLY A 19 3.52 -16.40 13.63
N THR A 20 2.65 -17.18 14.28
CA THR A 20 1.30 -16.74 14.66
C THR A 20 1.33 -15.58 15.67
N GLU A 21 2.27 -15.60 16.61
CA GLU A 21 2.46 -14.53 17.59
C GLU A 21 2.93 -13.23 16.94
N GLU A 22 3.91 -13.30 16.05
CA GLU A 22 4.40 -12.14 15.30
C GLU A 22 3.29 -11.53 14.42
N LYS A 23 2.46 -12.38 13.77
CA LYS A 23 1.27 -11.93 13.01
C LYS A 23 0.26 -11.21 13.90
N SER A 24 0.01 -11.71 15.11
CA SER A 24 -0.90 -11.06 16.07
C SER A 24 -0.40 -9.67 16.48
N ILE A 25 0.91 -9.54 16.73
CA ILE A 25 1.53 -8.24 17.05
C ILE A 25 1.40 -7.27 15.86
N LEU A 26 1.73 -7.73 14.65
CA LEU A 26 1.58 -6.90 13.44
C LEU A 26 0.13 -6.47 13.25
N PHE A 27 -0.85 -7.36 13.45
CA PHE A 27 -2.25 -7.03 13.36
C PHE A 27 -2.67 -5.94 14.35
N LYS A 28 -2.19 -5.99 15.60
CA LYS A 28 -2.43 -4.93 16.59
C LYS A 28 -1.83 -3.59 16.15
N ILE A 29 -0.61 -3.59 15.61
CA ILE A 29 0.07 -2.38 15.09
C ILE A 29 -0.66 -1.80 13.88
N ILE A 30 -1.05 -2.67 12.94
CA ILE A 30 -1.82 -2.31 11.74
C ILE A 30 -3.12 -1.65 12.15
N ASN A 31 -3.83 -2.22 13.14
CA ASN A 31 -5.10 -1.74 13.69
C ASN A 31 -4.96 -0.64 14.75
N ASN A 32 -3.75 -0.07 14.92
CA ASN A 32 -3.44 1.01 15.85
C ASN A 32 -3.96 0.73 17.28
N ALA A 33 -4.04 -0.55 17.63
CA ALA A 33 -4.40 -0.97 18.97
C ALA A 33 -3.27 -0.54 19.91
N ASP A 34 -3.64 0.07 21.02
CA ASP A 34 -2.65 0.54 21.98
C ASP A 34 -1.97 -0.66 22.66
N LEU A 35 -0.76 -0.97 22.20
CA LEU A 35 0.08 -2.01 22.79
C LEU A 35 0.62 -1.63 24.17
N SER A 36 0.49 -0.36 24.57
CA SER A 36 1.08 0.15 25.81
C SER A 36 0.42 -0.46 27.06
N SER A 37 -0.90 -0.69 27.04
CA SER A 37 -1.64 -1.30 28.15
C SER A 37 -1.31 -2.79 28.35
N GLN A 38 -0.91 -3.47 27.27
CA GLN A 38 -0.45 -4.87 27.30
C GLN A 38 1.04 -5.01 27.56
N ILE A 39 1.79 -3.93 27.70
CA ILE A 39 3.22 -3.97 28.08
C ILE A 39 3.40 -3.38 29.51
N GLY A 40 2.52 -2.47 29.92
CA GLY A 40 2.52 -1.85 31.25
C GLY A 40 2.19 -2.77 32.43
N SER A 41 1.44 -3.87 32.22
CA SER A 41 1.22 -4.89 33.27
C SER A 41 2.40 -5.84 33.45
N TYR A 42 3.33 -5.88 32.49
CA TYR A 42 4.44 -6.84 32.46
C TYR A 42 5.71 -6.33 33.14
N LEU A 43 5.83 -5.00 33.32
CA LEU A 43 7.00 -4.38 33.96
C LEU A 43 6.92 -4.29 35.49
N LYS A 44 5.77 -4.58 36.12
CA LYS A 44 5.67 -4.73 37.59
C LYS A 44 6.14 -6.08 38.10
N LEU A 45 6.50 -7.02 37.23
CA LEU A 45 7.04 -8.33 37.59
C LEU A 45 8.42 -8.51 36.95
N ARG A 46 9.39 -7.73 37.42
CA ARG A 46 10.81 -7.96 37.16
C ARG A 46 11.35 -9.27 37.78
N ASP A 47 10.50 -10.07 38.42
CA ASP A 47 10.89 -11.36 39.02
C ASP A 47 10.17 -12.61 38.49
N LYS A 48 9.28 -12.53 37.49
CA LYS A 48 8.73 -13.75 36.89
C LYS A 48 8.56 -13.62 35.37
N THR A 49 9.52 -14.24 34.68
CA THR A 49 9.49 -14.68 33.29
C THR A 49 8.08 -15.04 32.78
N GLN A 50 7.58 -14.27 31.80
CA GLN A 50 6.69 -14.80 30.76
C GLN A 50 7.46 -14.78 29.42
N PRO A 51 7.64 -15.92 28.73
CA PRO A 51 8.67 -16.04 27.67
C PRO A 51 8.18 -15.72 26.24
N GLY A 52 6.89 -15.43 26.01
CA GLY A 52 6.31 -15.33 24.66
C GLY A 52 6.53 -13.98 23.95
N ASP A 53 5.91 -12.91 24.45
CA ASP A 53 5.72 -11.67 23.68
C ASP A 53 7.00 -10.84 23.48
N ASN A 54 7.93 -10.83 24.44
CA ASN A 54 9.21 -10.10 24.28
C ASN A 54 10.10 -10.75 23.22
N SER A 55 9.99 -12.06 23.00
CA SER A 55 10.76 -12.77 21.98
C SER A 55 10.24 -12.43 20.58
N SER A 56 8.91 -12.37 20.41
CA SER A 56 8.24 -12.13 19.13
C SER A 56 8.39 -10.68 18.67
N ILE A 57 8.34 -9.69 19.57
CA ILE A 57 8.70 -8.30 19.24
C ILE A 57 10.18 -8.19 18.86
N SER A 58 11.07 -8.83 19.62
CA SER A 58 12.52 -8.79 19.33
C SER A 58 12.84 -9.43 17.98
N LYS A 59 12.15 -10.52 17.61
CA LYS A 59 12.23 -11.14 16.28
C LYS A 59 11.75 -10.19 15.18
N LEU A 60 10.63 -9.50 15.38
CA LEU A 60 10.10 -8.52 14.42
C LEU A 60 11.03 -7.30 14.22
N ILE A 61 11.72 -6.86 15.28
CA ILE A 61 12.75 -5.83 15.19
C ILE A 61 14.01 -6.38 14.51
N GLY A 62 14.44 -7.59 14.90
CA GLY A 62 15.59 -8.27 14.31
C GLY A 62 15.41 -8.59 12.83
N SER A 63 14.17 -8.84 12.39
CA SER A 63 13.79 -8.98 10.98
C SER A 63 13.57 -7.66 10.25
N LYS A 64 13.83 -6.52 10.92
CA LYS A 64 13.64 -5.17 10.42
C LYS A 64 12.19 -4.84 10.00
N LEU A 65 11.19 -5.55 10.51
CA LEU A 65 9.77 -5.26 10.22
C LEU A 65 9.19 -4.19 11.17
N LEU A 66 9.75 -4.07 12.37
CA LEU A 66 9.37 -3.05 13.35
C LEU A 66 10.55 -2.17 13.74
N VAL A 67 10.24 -0.92 14.08
CA VAL A 67 11.16 0.00 14.74
C VAL A 67 10.54 0.55 16.02
N GLU A 68 11.38 0.77 17.02
CA GLU A 68 10.98 1.42 18.27
C GLU A 68 10.95 2.95 18.05
N LYS A 69 9.79 3.57 18.34
CA LYS A 69 9.64 5.02 18.27
C LYS A 69 10.24 5.63 19.53
N LYS A 70 11.42 6.26 19.40
CA LYS A 70 12.02 7.04 20.48
C LYS A 70 11.14 8.26 20.77
N GLY A 71 10.49 8.28 21.93
CA GLY A 71 9.66 9.39 22.39
C GLY A 71 9.88 9.65 23.88
N LEU A 72 9.77 10.94 24.26
CA LEU A 72 9.80 11.44 25.64
C LEU A 72 8.52 11.03 26.40
N ILE A 73 8.26 9.74 26.57
CA ILE A 73 7.13 9.28 27.36
C ILE A 73 7.61 8.97 28.77
N LEU A 74 7.10 9.74 29.74
CA LEU A 74 7.16 9.45 31.16
C LEU A 74 6.69 8.01 31.40
N ARG A 75 7.54 7.19 32.04
CA ARG A 75 7.27 5.82 32.54
C ARG A 75 7.47 4.63 31.58
N GLY A 76 8.58 4.59 30.82
CA GLY A 76 9.11 3.31 30.31
C GLY A 76 8.24 2.54 29.30
N MET A 77 7.20 3.17 28.74
CA MET A 77 6.35 2.56 27.71
C MET A 77 7.00 2.71 26.34
N ARG A 78 7.47 1.58 25.78
CA ARG A 78 8.00 1.52 24.41
C ARG A 78 6.84 1.51 23.42
N LYS A 79 6.93 2.32 22.36
CA LYS A 79 5.98 2.31 21.24
C LYS A 79 6.68 1.75 20.01
N TYR A 80 5.99 0.86 19.30
CA TYR A 80 6.49 0.24 18.06
C TYR A 80 5.69 0.72 16.86
N GLN A 81 6.36 0.83 15.72
CA GLN A 81 5.74 1.13 14.43
C GLN A 81 6.39 0.27 13.34
N LEU A 82 5.73 0.14 12.20
CA LEU A 82 6.29 -0.52 11.03
C LEU A 82 7.51 0.28 10.56
N SER A 83 8.57 -0.43 10.19
CA SER A 83 9.59 0.14 9.30
C SER A 83 9.05 0.22 7.88
N SER A 84 9.80 0.80 6.94
CA SER A 84 9.46 0.76 5.51
C SER A 84 9.40 -0.68 4.97
N SER A 85 10.35 -1.54 5.36
CA SER A 85 10.31 -2.98 5.05
C SER A 85 9.12 -3.70 5.69
N GLY A 86 8.72 -3.29 6.89
CA GLY A 86 7.53 -3.78 7.59
C GLY A 86 6.24 -3.37 6.89
N LEU A 87 6.18 -2.13 6.42
CA LEU A 87 5.07 -1.64 5.62
C LEU A 87 4.96 -2.41 4.31
N PHE A 88 6.07 -2.57 3.58
CA PHE A 88 6.13 -3.40 2.38
C PHE A 88 5.62 -4.83 2.64
N HIS A 89 6.08 -5.48 3.72
CA HIS A 89 5.61 -6.81 4.12
C HIS A 89 4.10 -6.86 4.38
N VAL A 90 3.56 -5.86 5.07
CA VAL A 90 2.12 -5.76 5.33
C VAL A 90 1.34 -5.61 4.02
N LEU A 91 1.79 -4.73 3.12
CA LEU A 91 1.15 -4.50 1.83
C LEU A 91 1.19 -5.76 0.92
N SER A 92 2.24 -6.57 1.02
CA SER A 92 2.37 -7.80 0.22
C SER A 92 1.55 -8.98 0.77
N GLU A 93 1.57 -9.20 2.08
CA GLU A 93 1.05 -10.44 2.68
C GLU A 93 -0.39 -10.29 3.22
N THR A 94 -0.80 -9.07 3.57
CA THR A 94 -2.10 -8.86 4.23
C THR A 94 -3.20 -8.68 3.20
N ILE A 95 -4.33 -9.36 3.39
CA ILE A 95 -5.49 -9.26 2.49
C ILE A 95 -6.15 -7.89 2.61
N SER A 96 -6.27 -7.36 3.83
CA SER A 96 -6.88 -6.07 4.10
C SER A 96 -6.23 -5.39 5.30
N TYR A 97 -6.17 -4.07 5.22
CA TYR A 97 -5.72 -3.19 6.30
C TYR A 97 -6.60 -1.94 6.27
N PRO A 98 -6.72 -1.18 7.38
CA PRO A 98 -7.61 -0.02 7.43
C PRO A 98 -7.02 1.19 6.66
N PRO A 99 -7.85 2.05 6.04
CA PRO A 99 -7.37 3.20 5.24
C PRO A 99 -6.43 4.14 5.98
N TYR A 100 -6.63 4.34 7.29
CA TYR A 100 -5.76 5.19 8.07
C TYR A 100 -4.31 4.66 8.12
N LEU A 101 -4.06 3.36 7.87
CA LEU A 101 -2.69 2.82 7.78
C LEU A 101 -1.92 3.56 6.69
N LEU A 102 -2.53 3.74 5.51
CA LEU A 102 -1.91 4.44 4.39
C LEU A 102 -1.63 5.90 4.76
N LYS A 103 -2.61 6.58 5.38
CA LYS A 103 -2.43 7.96 5.87
C LYS A 103 -1.29 8.08 6.89
N LYS A 104 -1.23 7.15 7.86
CA LYS A 104 -0.22 7.13 8.93
C LYS A 104 1.21 7.04 8.39
N TYR A 105 1.40 6.30 7.30
CA TYR A 105 2.69 6.12 6.64
C TYR A 105 2.80 6.91 5.33
N SER A 106 2.07 8.01 5.18
CA SER A 106 2.03 8.79 3.94
C SER A 106 3.37 9.37 3.48
N ASN A 107 4.28 9.58 4.43
CA ASN A 107 5.66 10.03 4.16
C ASN A 107 6.67 8.87 4.06
N ASP A 108 6.22 7.61 4.16
CA ASP A 108 7.12 6.46 4.02
C ASP A 108 7.51 6.29 2.53
N PRO A 109 8.80 6.06 2.22
CA PRO A 109 9.26 5.94 0.83
C PRO A 109 8.52 4.87 0.01
N ILE A 110 8.03 3.79 0.65
CA ILE A 110 7.23 2.78 -0.03
C ILE A 110 5.92 3.37 -0.55
N LEU A 111 5.18 4.10 0.29
CA LEU A 111 3.91 4.69 -0.12
C LEU A 111 4.09 5.96 -0.96
N LEU A 112 5.15 6.74 -0.75
CA LEU A 112 5.49 7.85 -1.64
C LEU A 112 5.72 7.35 -3.06
N THR A 113 6.47 6.25 -3.20
CA THR A 113 6.78 5.65 -4.50
C THR A 113 5.58 4.93 -5.08
N LEU A 114 4.87 4.10 -4.33
CA LEU A 114 3.82 3.28 -4.94
C LEU A 114 2.48 4.02 -5.06
N LEU A 115 2.13 4.92 -4.14
CA LEU A 115 0.78 5.49 -4.05
C LEU A 115 0.75 7.01 -4.18
N TYR A 116 1.46 7.70 -3.30
CA TYR A 116 1.34 9.14 -3.12
C TYR A 116 2.09 9.97 -4.16
N GLN A 117 2.80 9.35 -5.10
CA GLN A 117 3.18 10.02 -6.34
C GLN A 117 1.99 10.23 -7.30
N TYR A 118 0.92 9.42 -7.16
CA TYR A 118 -0.25 9.44 -8.05
C TYR A 118 -1.52 10.00 -7.41
N PHE A 119 -1.61 10.00 -6.08
CA PHE A 119 -2.78 10.46 -5.35
C PHE A 119 -2.39 11.40 -4.21
N GLU A 120 -3.26 12.36 -3.92
CA GLU A 120 -3.17 13.17 -2.71
C GLU A 120 -3.57 12.34 -1.47
N VAL A 121 -3.03 12.69 -0.31
CA VAL A 121 -3.30 11.96 0.94
C VAL A 121 -4.79 12.02 1.30
N ASP A 122 -5.39 13.18 1.09
CA ASP A 122 -6.81 13.45 1.41
C ASP A 122 -7.75 12.64 0.50
N THR A 123 -7.37 12.35 -0.75
CA THR A 123 -8.10 11.47 -1.66
C THR A 123 -8.15 10.03 -1.14
N ILE A 124 -7.02 9.52 -0.63
CA ILE A 124 -6.95 8.17 -0.05
C ILE A 124 -7.69 8.12 1.28
N GLU A 125 -7.64 9.17 2.09
CA GLU A 125 -8.41 9.24 3.34
C GLU A 125 -9.92 9.25 3.10
N SER A 126 -10.36 9.95 2.05
CA SER A 126 -11.78 10.09 1.68
C SER A 126 -12.29 8.93 0.81
N SER A 127 -11.53 7.83 0.73
CA SER A 127 -11.84 6.71 -0.16
C SER A 127 -13.18 6.05 0.18
N THR A 128 -14.00 5.78 -0.83
CA THR A 128 -15.10 4.81 -0.69
C THR A 128 -14.52 3.41 -0.52
N ALA A 129 -15.30 2.49 0.06
CA ALA A 129 -14.88 1.10 0.22
C ALA A 129 -14.47 0.45 -1.10
N ARG A 130 -15.16 0.81 -2.19
CA ARG A 130 -14.88 0.30 -3.54
C ARG A 130 -13.57 0.84 -4.10
N PHE A 131 -13.34 2.15 -4.01
CA PHE A 131 -12.07 2.76 -4.41
C PHE A 131 -10.91 2.18 -3.61
N TYR A 132 -11.06 2.11 -2.29
CA TYR A 132 -10.06 1.57 -1.38
C TYR A 132 -9.67 0.13 -1.72
N SER A 133 -10.65 -0.72 -2.06
CA SER A 133 -10.41 -2.11 -2.49
C SER A 133 -9.53 -2.20 -3.73
N ILE A 134 -9.66 -1.28 -4.70
CA ILE A 134 -8.76 -1.26 -5.85
C ILE A 134 -7.35 -0.81 -5.44
N ILE A 135 -7.26 0.22 -4.59
CA ILE A 135 -5.97 0.72 -4.12
C ILE A 135 -5.19 -0.38 -3.39
N THR A 136 -5.84 -1.15 -2.51
CA THR A 136 -5.19 -2.25 -1.80
C THR A 136 -4.75 -3.38 -2.74
N GLN A 137 -5.58 -3.72 -3.74
CA GLN A 137 -5.21 -4.69 -4.79
C GLN A 137 -3.99 -4.22 -5.60
N TYR A 138 -3.98 -2.95 -5.99
CA TYR A 138 -2.87 -2.34 -6.73
C TYR A 138 -1.57 -2.37 -5.93
N LEU A 139 -1.61 -1.94 -4.66
CA LEU A 139 -0.43 -1.96 -3.79
C LEU A 139 0.10 -3.39 -3.61
N LYS A 140 -0.78 -4.36 -3.41
CA LYS A 140 -0.42 -5.77 -3.30
C LYS A 140 0.23 -6.28 -4.58
N GLN A 141 -0.29 -5.91 -5.76
CA GLN A 141 0.27 -6.29 -7.04
C GLN A 141 1.69 -5.72 -7.23
N CYS A 142 1.89 -4.42 -6.94
CA CYS A 142 3.21 -3.80 -7.03
C CYS A 142 4.23 -4.46 -6.08
N CYS A 143 3.80 -4.75 -4.86
CA CYS A 143 4.65 -5.46 -3.89
C CYS A 143 4.99 -6.88 -4.36
N ARG A 144 4.03 -7.61 -4.93
CA ARG A 144 4.26 -8.96 -5.47
C ARG A 144 5.24 -8.96 -6.64
N ILE A 145 5.12 -8.01 -7.57
CA ILE A 145 6.08 -7.88 -8.69
C ILE A 145 7.49 -7.63 -8.13
N THR A 146 7.60 -6.73 -7.16
CA THR A 146 8.90 -6.44 -6.51
C THR A 146 9.45 -7.66 -5.76
N GLN A 147 8.59 -8.42 -5.07
CA GLN A 147 9.00 -9.65 -4.37
C GLN A 147 9.51 -10.72 -5.34
N ASN A 148 8.81 -10.96 -6.44
CA ASN A 148 9.26 -11.91 -7.46
C ASN A 148 10.65 -11.53 -7.98
N TRP A 149 10.85 -10.23 -8.29
CA TRP A 149 12.16 -9.74 -8.70
C TRP A 149 13.25 -9.96 -7.62
N LEU A 150 12.95 -9.69 -6.35
CA LEU A 150 13.88 -9.96 -5.25
C LEU A 150 14.23 -11.45 -5.09
N GLU A 151 13.29 -12.35 -5.41
CA GLU A 151 13.51 -13.79 -5.38
C GLU A 151 14.35 -14.24 -6.59
N ASP A 152 14.04 -13.75 -7.80
CA ASP A 152 14.73 -14.10 -9.05
C ASP A 152 16.16 -13.54 -9.13
N THR A 153 16.46 -12.47 -8.39
CA THR A 153 17.80 -11.84 -8.40
C THR A 153 18.78 -12.41 -7.38
N GLN A 154 18.35 -13.19 -6.39
CA GLN A 154 19.20 -13.67 -5.29
C GLN A 154 20.39 -14.53 -5.73
N ASN A 155 20.25 -15.27 -6.83
CA ASN A 155 21.30 -16.18 -7.35
C ASN A 155 21.72 -15.84 -8.80
N SER A 156 21.33 -14.67 -9.28
CA SER A 156 21.51 -14.26 -10.66
C SER A 156 22.82 -13.50 -10.87
N ASN A 157 23.40 -13.58 -12.07
CA ASN A 157 24.57 -12.77 -12.43
C ASN A 157 24.17 -11.29 -12.68
N GLU A 158 25.13 -10.38 -12.69
CA GLU A 158 24.87 -8.93 -12.80
C GLU A 158 24.16 -8.54 -14.12
N GLU A 159 24.47 -9.20 -15.23
CA GLU A 159 23.80 -8.96 -16.51
C GLU A 159 22.30 -9.32 -16.43
N HIS A 160 21.99 -10.48 -15.85
CA HIS A 160 20.61 -10.93 -15.66
C HIS A 160 19.86 -10.06 -14.65
N LYS A 161 20.51 -9.62 -13.57
CA LYS A 161 19.93 -8.66 -12.60
C LYS A 161 19.57 -7.35 -13.27
N ASN A 162 20.42 -6.82 -14.14
CA ASN A 162 20.15 -5.57 -14.87
C ASN A 162 18.94 -5.72 -15.81
N LYS A 163 18.83 -6.85 -16.51
CA LYS A 163 17.65 -7.13 -17.34
C LYS A 163 16.37 -7.19 -16.49
N LEU A 164 16.38 -7.98 -15.42
CA LEU A 164 15.25 -8.11 -14.51
C LEU A 164 14.87 -6.77 -13.86
N MET A 165 15.85 -5.89 -13.58
CA MET A 165 15.59 -4.54 -13.06
C MET A 165 14.83 -3.67 -14.08
N ASN A 166 15.20 -3.74 -15.36
CA ASN A 166 14.48 -3.02 -16.41
C ASN A 166 13.03 -3.53 -16.54
N ASP A 167 12.83 -4.85 -16.46
CA ASP A 167 11.50 -5.46 -16.49
C ASP A 167 10.66 -5.03 -15.27
N LEU A 168 11.26 -5.00 -14.08
CA LEU A 168 10.62 -4.50 -12.86
C LEU A 168 10.21 -3.03 -12.99
N LEU A 169 11.11 -2.17 -13.48
CA LEU A 169 10.83 -0.75 -13.70
C LEU A 169 9.67 -0.56 -14.68
N PHE A 170 9.69 -1.29 -15.80
CA PHE A 170 8.60 -1.27 -16.77
C PHE A 170 7.26 -1.65 -16.14
N GLU A 171 7.22 -2.75 -15.38
CA GLU A 171 6.02 -3.21 -14.68
C GLU A 171 5.52 -2.17 -13.65
N LEU A 172 6.42 -1.61 -12.84
CA LEU A 172 6.07 -0.58 -11.86
C LEU A 172 5.58 0.72 -12.51
N GLU A 173 6.04 1.05 -13.72
CA GLU A 173 5.53 2.18 -14.50
C GLU A 173 4.20 1.87 -15.22
N LEU A 174 3.94 0.62 -15.58
CA LEU A 174 2.72 0.19 -16.26
C LEU A 174 1.53 0.05 -15.30
N ASN A 175 1.73 -0.56 -14.15
CA ASN A 175 0.67 -0.81 -13.15
C ASN A 175 -0.14 0.43 -12.72
N PRO A 176 0.44 1.62 -12.46
CA PRO A 176 -0.33 2.83 -12.15
C PRO A 176 -1.19 3.30 -13.33
N LYS A 177 -0.76 3.05 -14.57
CA LYS A 177 -1.58 3.34 -15.76
C LYS A 177 -2.79 2.42 -15.82
N LEU A 178 -2.58 1.12 -15.59
CA LEU A 178 -3.67 0.13 -15.50
C LEU A 178 -4.65 0.46 -14.37
N LEU A 179 -4.14 0.88 -13.20
CA LEU A 179 -4.94 1.37 -12.09
C LEU A 179 -5.82 2.56 -12.53
N ALA A 180 -5.22 3.57 -13.16
CA ALA A 180 -5.95 4.75 -13.60
C ALA A 180 -7.05 4.41 -14.61
N PHE A 181 -6.78 3.54 -15.58
CA PHE A 181 -7.81 3.03 -16.49
C PHE A 181 -8.94 2.31 -15.76
N ARG A 182 -8.60 1.47 -14.77
CA ARG A 182 -9.59 0.76 -13.95
C ARG A 182 -10.49 1.73 -13.18
N ILE A 183 -9.91 2.79 -12.61
CA ILE A 183 -10.65 3.86 -11.92
C ILE A 183 -11.56 4.60 -12.90
N LEU A 184 -11.06 4.98 -14.09
CA LEU A 184 -11.85 5.66 -15.12
C LEU A 184 -13.06 4.83 -15.57
N ILE A 185 -12.85 3.54 -15.82
CA ILE A 185 -13.94 2.62 -16.16
C ILE A 185 -14.91 2.53 -14.98
N MET A 186 -14.40 2.34 -13.76
CA MET A 186 -15.23 2.20 -12.57
C MET A 186 -16.16 3.40 -12.33
N TYR A 187 -15.64 4.61 -12.51
CA TYR A 187 -16.34 5.87 -12.25
C TYR A 187 -16.92 6.51 -13.52
N SER A 188 -17.05 5.75 -14.61
CA SER A 188 -17.86 6.19 -15.75
C SER A 188 -19.33 6.22 -15.35
N ASP A 189 -20.09 7.20 -15.86
CA ASP A 189 -21.50 7.36 -15.48
C ASP A 189 -22.30 6.09 -15.82
N SER A 190 -21.96 5.45 -16.93
CA SER A 190 -22.52 4.15 -17.33
C SER A 190 -22.30 3.03 -16.31
N ASN A 191 -21.13 2.99 -15.66
CA ASN A 191 -20.79 1.93 -14.71
C ASN A 191 -21.28 2.22 -13.29
N ILE A 192 -21.37 3.49 -12.89
CA ILE A 192 -22.02 3.85 -11.62
C ILE A 192 -23.52 3.49 -11.70
N LEU A 193 -24.18 3.83 -12.82
CA LEU A 193 -25.61 3.55 -13.05
C LEU A 193 -25.94 2.06 -13.28
N SER A 194 -24.99 1.26 -13.80
CA SER A 194 -25.23 -0.17 -14.03
C SER A 194 -25.15 -1.02 -12.75
N LEU A 195 -24.46 -0.53 -11.73
CA LEU A 195 -24.25 -1.23 -10.45
C LEU A 195 -25.28 -0.86 -9.38
N THR A 196 -26.01 0.22 -9.56
CA THR A 196 -27.27 0.45 -8.83
C THR A 196 -28.28 -0.58 -9.31
N SER A 197 -28.46 -1.66 -8.53
CA SER A 197 -29.51 -2.64 -8.79
C SER A 197 -30.86 -1.92 -8.90
N LYS A 198 -31.84 -2.44 -9.65
CA LYS A 198 -33.21 -1.93 -9.52
C LYS A 198 -33.78 -2.48 -8.20
N SER A 199 -33.40 -1.94 -7.04
CA SER A 199 -34.02 -2.34 -5.79
C SER A 199 -35.48 -1.91 -5.80
N LYS A 200 -36.35 -2.71 -5.18
CA LYS A 200 -37.79 -2.42 -5.11
C LYS A 200 -38.10 -1.20 -4.23
N THR A 201 -37.12 -0.66 -3.52
CA THR A 201 -37.26 0.39 -2.50
C THR A 201 -36.57 1.70 -2.84
N GLY A 202 -35.77 1.78 -3.91
CA GLY A 202 -35.18 3.03 -4.46
C GLY A 202 -34.07 3.68 -3.62
N ASP A 203 -34.21 3.74 -2.29
CA ASP A 203 -33.36 4.54 -1.40
C ASP A 203 -31.90 4.06 -1.33
N THR A 204 -31.66 2.75 -1.36
CA THR A 204 -30.30 2.18 -1.29
C THR A 204 -29.51 2.40 -2.58
N ASP A 205 -30.20 2.47 -3.72
CA ASP A 205 -29.58 2.66 -5.02
C ASP A 205 -29.16 4.12 -5.21
N VAL A 206 -30.00 5.06 -4.75
CA VAL A 206 -29.68 6.49 -4.73
C VAL A 206 -28.48 6.75 -3.82
N ALA A 207 -28.46 6.18 -2.61
CA ALA A 207 -27.34 6.33 -1.69
C ALA A 207 -26.02 5.79 -2.27
N TYR A 208 -26.05 4.64 -2.96
CA TYR A 208 -24.86 4.09 -3.62
C TYR A 208 -24.36 5.01 -4.75
N TYR A 209 -25.28 5.50 -5.59
CA TYR A 209 -24.95 6.44 -6.66
C TYR A 209 -24.30 7.73 -6.12
N GLU A 210 -24.86 8.29 -5.05
CA GLU A 210 -24.34 9.50 -4.41
C GLU A 210 -22.91 9.28 -3.87
N ILE A 211 -22.67 8.17 -3.18
CA ILE A 211 -21.35 7.83 -2.61
C ILE A 211 -20.30 7.70 -3.71
N GLU A 212 -20.58 6.95 -4.78
CA GLU A 212 -19.60 6.76 -5.86
C GLU A 212 -19.46 8.00 -6.75
N SER A 213 -20.51 8.82 -6.89
CA SER A 213 -20.42 10.12 -7.55
C SER A 213 -19.58 11.12 -6.76
N GLN A 214 -19.68 11.10 -5.43
CA GLN A 214 -18.81 11.89 -4.55
C GLN A 214 -17.34 11.49 -4.70
N MET A 215 -17.04 10.18 -4.80
CA MET A 215 -15.68 9.71 -5.04
C MET A 215 -15.14 10.19 -6.40
N LYS A 216 -15.97 10.14 -7.45
CA LYS A 216 -15.64 10.71 -8.76
C LYS A 216 -15.32 12.20 -8.67
N GLU A 217 -16.09 12.95 -7.87
CA GLU A 217 -15.83 14.38 -7.63
C GLU A 217 -14.51 14.61 -6.87
N ILE A 218 -14.19 13.79 -5.87
CA ILE A 218 -12.91 13.85 -5.16
C ILE A 218 -11.75 13.58 -6.13
N LEU A 219 -11.85 12.53 -6.94
CA LEU A 219 -10.83 12.17 -7.93
C LEU A 219 -10.64 13.26 -8.99
N SER A 220 -11.71 13.96 -9.38
CA SER A 220 -11.59 15.04 -10.39
C SER A 220 -10.87 16.29 -9.86
N LYS A 221 -10.77 16.43 -8.53
CA LYS A 221 -10.06 17.52 -7.84
C LYS A 221 -8.63 17.14 -7.42
N ASP A 222 -8.29 15.86 -7.40
CA ASP A 222 -6.95 15.37 -7.08
C ASP A 222 -5.95 15.70 -8.20
N LYS A 223 -5.07 16.68 -7.95
CA LYS A 223 -4.14 17.17 -8.97
C LYS A 223 -3.16 16.10 -9.43
N LYS A 224 -2.71 15.21 -8.54
CA LYS A 224 -1.75 14.15 -8.88
C LYS A 224 -2.41 13.10 -9.78
N PHE A 225 -3.65 12.75 -9.47
CA PHE A 225 -4.40 11.81 -10.29
C PHE A 225 -4.72 12.40 -11.67
N ILE A 226 -5.15 13.66 -11.73
CA ILE A 226 -5.37 14.36 -13.00
C ILE A 226 -4.10 14.42 -13.85
N ASN A 227 -2.94 14.71 -13.24
CA ASN A 227 -1.66 14.70 -13.95
C ASN A 227 -1.31 13.32 -14.53
N LEU A 228 -1.57 12.24 -13.77
CA LEU A 228 -1.41 10.87 -14.26
C LEU A 228 -2.31 10.60 -15.47
N LEU A 229 -3.57 11.01 -15.42
CA LEU A 229 -4.52 10.86 -16.53
C LEU A 229 -4.10 11.63 -17.78
N GLN A 230 -3.60 12.86 -17.62
CA GLN A 230 -3.08 13.66 -18.72
C GLN A 230 -1.88 12.97 -19.38
N LYS A 231 -0.93 12.46 -18.58
CA LYS A 231 0.23 11.71 -19.09
C LYS A 231 -0.21 10.49 -19.91
N ILE A 232 -1.11 9.68 -19.37
CA ILE A 232 -1.65 8.49 -20.05
C ILE A 232 -2.35 8.87 -21.36
N ASN A 233 -3.14 9.93 -21.37
CA ASN A 233 -3.84 10.40 -22.56
C ASN A 233 -2.86 10.87 -23.66
N THR A 234 -1.78 11.54 -23.28
CA THR A 234 -0.72 11.95 -24.21
C THR A 234 -0.04 10.73 -24.82
N GLU A 235 0.45 9.81 -24.00
CA GLU A 235 1.11 8.58 -24.47
C GLU A 235 0.18 7.76 -25.39
N PHE A 236 -1.11 7.65 -25.03
CA PHE A 236 -2.08 6.93 -25.86
C PHE A 236 -2.31 7.61 -27.22
N LYS A 237 -2.43 8.94 -27.25
CA LYS A 237 -2.57 9.70 -28.51
C LYS A 237 -1.34 9.57 -29.40
N GLU A 238 -0.16 9.60 -28.81
CA GLU A 238 1.11 9.41 -29.52
C GLU A 238 1.18 8.00 -30.12
N GLY A 239 0.96 6.96 -29.32
CA GLY A 239 0.95 5.58 -29.81
C GLY A 239 -0.14 5.31 -30.86
N TYR A 240 -1.33 5.88 -30.70
CA TYR A 240 -2.39 5.79 -31.71
C TYR A 240 -1.98 6.45 -33.02
N LYS A 241 -1.33 7.62 -32.96
CA LYS A 241 -0.81 8.31 -34.13
C LYS A 241 0.26 7.48 -34.81
N GLU A 242 1.22 6.92 -34.09
CA GLU A 242 2.24 6.04 -34.66
C GLU A 242 1.62 4.85 -35.40
N PHE A 243 0.62 4.21 -34.80
CA PHE A 243 -0.06 3.07 -35.41
C PHE A 243 -0.85 3.44 -36.67
N THR A 244 -1.46 4.63 -36.70
CA THR A 244 -2.32 5.08 -37.82
C THR A 244 -1.59 5.87 -38.90
N SER A 245 -0.44 6.46 -38.59
CA SER A 245 0.39 7.26 -39.51
C SER A 245 1.47 6.44 -40.21
N SER A 246 1.59 5.14 -39.91
CA SER A 246 2.55 4.22 -40.52
C SER A 246 2.09 3.65 -41.88
N ASN A 247 1.42 4.47 -42.71
CA ASN A 247 1.09 4.18 -44.11
C ASN A 247 1.83 5.15 -45.05
#